data_AF-A0A956H3T1-F1
#
_entry.id   AF-A0A956H3T1-F1
#
_cell.length_a   1.000
_cell.length_b   1.000
_cell.length_c   1.000
_cell.angle_alpha   90.00
_cell.angle_beta   90.00
_cell.angle_gamma   90.00
#
_symmetry.space_group_name_H-M   'P 1'
#
loop_
_entity.id
_entity.type
_entity.pdbx_description
1 polymer ?
#
loop_
_entity_poly.entity_id
_entity_poly.type
_entity_poly.pdbx_seq_one_letter_code
_entity_poly.pdbx_strand_id
1 'polypeptide(L)'
;MRDEDLITAHLSGDLDAGDTLARRYYAALLDYFRLRVPDDQVEELTQHTLLHTIARCDRFRRASSFRHYVYAVARRVVAEHYRRHRHAPDFDDKCEEAPANDTSPSAHVARGQRRARLEHAV
;
A
#
# COMPACT_ATOMS: atom_id res chain seq x y z
N MET A 1 -16.85 14.57 -7.83
CA MET A 1 -17.41 13.63 -6.84
C MET A 1 -16.36 13.37 -5.75
N ARG A 2 -16.77 13.41 -4.48
CA ARG A 2 -15.87 13.13 -3.35
C ARG A 2 -15.76 11.62 -3.12
N ASP A 3 -14.72 11.20 -2.42
CA ASP A 3 -14.51 9.77 -2.17
C ASP A 3 -15.61 9.18 -1.28
N GLU A 4 -16.12 9.96 -0.33
CA GLU A 4 -17.20 9.54 0.56
C GLU A 4 -18.50 9.24 -0.19
N ASP A 5 -18.80 10.04 -1.22
CA ASP A 5 -19.99 9.87 -2.06
C ASP A 5 -19.85 8.58 -2.89
N LEU A 6 -18.69 8.36 -3.49
CA LEU A 6 -18.38 7.16 -4.27
C LEU A 6 -18.41 5.89 -3.41
N ILE A 7 -17.88 5.94 -2.18
CA ILE A 7 -17.91 4.79 -1.25
C ILE A 7 -19.35 4.46 -0.90
N THR A 8 -20.18 5.48 -0.62
CA THR A 8 -21.59 5.27 -0.27
C THR A 8 -22.35 4.62 -1.42
N ALA A 9 -22.17 5.11 -2.65
CA ALA A 9 -22.77 4.53 -3.84
C ALA A 9 -22.27 3.10 -4.08
N HIS A 10 -20.97 2.86 -3.98
CA HIS A 10 -20.38 1.53 -4.17
C HIS A 10 -20.91 0.50 -3.16
N LEU A 11 -21.01 0.88 -1.88
CA LEU A 11 -21.61 0.03 -0.83
C LEU A 11 -23.10 -0.24 -1.06
N SER A 12 -23.78 0.59 -1.85
CA SER A 12 -25.18 0.40 -2.26
C SER A 12 -25.32 -0.47 -3.52
N GLY A 13 -24.22 -0.98 -4.07
CA GLY A 13 -24.20 -1.84 -5.27
C GLY A 13 -23.85 -1.11 -6.58
N ASP A 14 -23.50 0.17 -6.52
CA ASP A 14 -23.07 0.93 -7.71
C ASP A 14 -21.65 0.49 -8.14
N LEU A 15 -21.59 -0.25 -9.24
CA LEU A 15 -20.33 -0.74 -9.80
C LEU A 15 -19.50 0.40 -10.40
N ASP A 16 -20.12 1.40 -11.03
CA ASP A 16 -19.43 2.53 -11.65
C ASP A 16 -18.74 3.42 -10.61
N ALA A 17 -19.36 3.56 -9.45
CA ALA A 17 -18.76 4.24 -8.31
C ALA A 17 -17.50 3.51 -7.79
N GLY A 18 -17.57 2.19 -7.69
CA GLY A 18 -16.43 1.33 -7.32
C GLY A 18 -15.29 1.43 -8.34
N ASP A 19 -15.62 1.38 -9.62
CA ASP A 19 -14.71 1.52 -10.75
C ASP A 19 -14.00 2.88 -10.76
N THR A 20 -14.75 3.94 -10.44
CA THR A 20 -14.22 5.30 -10.34
C THR A 20 -13.24 5.43 -9.17
N LEU A 21 -13.56 4.84 -8.01
CA LEU A 21 -12.62 4.73 -6.89
C LEU A 21 -11.37 3.96 -7.29
N ALA A 22 -11.54 2.79 -7.91
CA ALA A 22 -10.44 1.92 -8.31
C ALA A 22 -9.46 2.65 -9.25
N ARG A 23 -9.95 3.28 -10.33
CA ARG A 23 -9.11 4.04 -11.26
C ARG A 23 -8.37 5.19 -10.59
N ARG A 24 -9.06 5.97 -9.74
CA ARG A 24 -8.47 7.10 -9.00
C ARG A 24 -7.32 6.63 -8.10
N TYR A 25 -7.54 5.57 -7.35
CA TYR A 25 -6.56 5.09 -6.37
C TYR A 25 -5.47 4.24 -6.97
N TYR A 26 -5.73 3.56 -8.08
CA TYR A 26 -4.70 2.88 -8.86
C TYR A 26 -3.61 3.86 -9.29
N ALA A 27 -3.98 4.96 -9.98
CA ALA A 27 -3.01 5.97 -10.40
C ALA A 27 -2.23 6.58 -9.22
N ALA A 28 -2.94 6.90 -8.12
CA ALA A 28 -2.33 7.49 -6.93
C ALA A 28 -1.36 6.53 -6.20
N LEU A 29 -1.63 5.23 -6.23
CA LEU A 29 -0.77 4.19 -5.65
C LEU A 29 0.43 3.91 -6.55
N LEU A 30 0.23 3.90 -7.87
CA LEU A 30 1.29 3.69 -8.84
C LEU A 30 2.39 4.75 -8.70
N ASP A 31 2.01 6.02 -8.62
CA ASP A 31 2.94 7.12 -8.33
C ASP A 31 3.60 6.99 -6.95
N TYR A 32 2.85 6.51 -5.96
CA TYR A 32 3.38 6.31 -4.61
C TYR A 32 4.45 5.22 -4.55
N PHE A 33 4.24 4.09 -5.24
CA PHE A 33 5.14 2.94 -5.26
C PHE A 33 6.36 3.17 -6.14
N ARG A 34 6.22 3.81 -7.31
CA ARG A 34 7.36 4.19 -8.19
C ARG A 34 8.46 4.97 -7.46
N LEU A 35 8.09 5.69 -6.40
CA LEU A 35 9.03 6.48 -5.59
C LEU A 35 9.71 5.69 -4.47
N ARG A 36 9.29 4.45 -4.22
CA ARG A 36 9.56 3.72 -2.97
C ARG A 36 9.93 2.26 -3.13
N VAL A 37 9.74 1.65 -4.29
CA VAL A 37 10.07 0.25 -4.55
C VAL A 37 10.71 0.10 -5.95
N PRO A 38 11.41 -1.02 -6.23
CA PRO A 38 11.87 -1.35 -7.58
C PRO A 38 10.71 -1.39 -8.60
N ASP A 39 11.01 -1.08 -9.86
CA ASP A 39 10.00 -0.91 -10.92
C ASP A 39 9.18 -2.19 -11.17
N ASP A 40 9.83 -3.36 -11.10
CA ASP A 40 9.22 -4.69 -11.24
C ASP A 40 8.20 -5.01 -10.13
N GLN A 41 8.29 -4.32 -8.99
CA GLN A 41 7.41 -4.52 -7.83
C GLN A 41 6.24 -3.52 -7.79
N VAL A 42 6.30 -2.45 -8.60
CA VAL A 42 5.31 -1.37 -8.54
C VAL A 42 3.90 -1.89 -8.84
N GLU A 43 3.74 -2.66 -9.90
CA GLU A 43 2.42 -3.11 -10.36
C GLU A 43 1.77 -4.06 -9.35
N GLU A 44 2.53 -5.07 -8.89
CA GLU A 44 2.04 -6.06 -7.93
C GLU A 44 1.59 -5.42 -6.62
N LEU A 45 2.43 -4.54 -6.05
CA LEU A 45 2.11 -3.87 -4.79
C LEU A 45 0.95 -2.88 -4.94
N THR A 46 0.83 -2.24 -6.11
CA THR A 46 -0.30 -1.37 -6.44
C THR A 46 -1.60 -2.16 -6.46
N GLN A 47 -1.66 -3.25 -7.22
CA GLN A 47 -2.84 -4.11 -7.33
C GLN A 47 -3.23 -4.71 -5.98
N HIS A 48 -2.27 -5.27 -5.23
CA HIS A 48 -2.51 -5.82 -3.90
C HIS A 48 -3.10 -4.76 -2.96
N THR A 49 -2.51 -3.57 -2.91
CA THR A 49 -3.00 -2.48 -2.04
C THR A 49 -4.39 -2.01 -2.45
N LEU A 50 -4.65 -1.89 -3.76
CA LEU A 50 -5.94 -1.48 -4.29
C LEU A 50 -7.04 -2.47 -3.91
N LEU A 51 -6.80 -3.77 -4.16
CA LEU A 51 -7.74 -4.83 -3.78
C LEU A 51 -7.98 -4.84 -2.26
N HIS A 52 -6.92 -4.70 -1.46
CA HIS A 52 -7.06 -4.69 0.00
C HIS A 52 -7.91 -3.53 0.51
N THR A 53 -7.77 -2.35 -0.10
CA THR A 53 -8.45 -1.12 0.33
C THR A 53 -9.88 -1.04 -0.16
N ILE A 54 -10.14 -1.34 -1.43
CA ILE A 54 -11.48 -1.30 -2.03
C ILE A 54 -12.35 -2.45 -1.50
N ALA A 55 -11.83 -3.68 -1.42
CA ALA A 55 -12.59 -4.83 -0.90
C ALA A 55 -12.93 -4.72 0.59
N ARG A 56 -12.29 -3.80 1.33
CA ARG A 56 -12.55 -3.53 2.75
C ARG A 56 -13.08 -2.12 2.99
N CYS A 57 -13.62 -1.46 1.96
CA CYS A 57 -14.15 -0.11 2.09
C CYS A 57 -15.40 -0.04 2.99
N ASP A 58 -16.10 -1.16 3.19
CA ASP A 58 -17.18 -1.34 4.17
C ASP A 58 -16.70 -1.13 5.62
N ARG A 59 -15.45 -1.53 5.91
CA ARG A 59 -14.84 -1.40 7.24
C ARG A 59 -14.26 -0.01 7.50
N PHE A 60 -14.27 0.87 6.50
CA PHE A 60 -13.74 2.22 6.63
C PHE A 60 -14.68 3.09 7.49
N ARG A 61 -14.32 3.26 8.77
CA ARG A 61 -15.12 3.97 9.79
C ARG A 61 -15.16 5.50 9.64
N ARG A 62 -14.70 6.06 8.51
CA ARG A 62 -14.67 7.51 8.21
C ARG A 62 -14.00 8.39 9.29
N ALA A 63 -13.10 7.81 10.11
CA ALA A 63 -12.33 8.55 11.11
C ALA A 63 -11.18 9.40 10.50
N SER A 64 -10.94 9.24 9.20
CA SER A 64 -10.02 10.04 8.38
C SER A 64 -10.61 10.15 6.97
N SER A 65 -9.94 10.84 6.04
CA SER A 65 -10.28 10.70 4.61
C SER A 65 -9.92 9.31 4.10
N PHE A 66 -10.63 8.84 3.06
CA PHE A 66 -10.33 7.54 2.45
C PHE A 66 -8.91 7.50 1.88
N ARG A 67 -8.46 8.64 1.34
CA ARG A 67 -7.09 8.83 0.87
C ARG A 67 -6.04 8.58 1.95
N HIS A 68 -6.29 9.06 3.17
CA HIS A 68 -5.40 8.79 4.31
C HIS A 68 -5.34 7.29 4.65
N TYR A 69 -6.49 6.62 4.63
CA TYR A 69 -6.57 5.18 4.85
C TYR A 69 -5.78 4.41 3.79
N VAL A 70 -5.96 4.72 2.49
CA VAL A 70 -5.24 4.06 1.40
C VAL A 70 -3.72 4.21 1.54
N TYR A 71 -3.22 5.41 1.83
CA TYR A 71 -1.78 5.60 2.04
C TYR A 71 -1.26 4.98 3.33
N ALA A 72 -2.07 4.87 4.37
CA ALA A 72 -1.69 4.14 5.59
C ALA A 72 -1.49 2.65 5.29
N VAL A 73 -2.34 2.04 4.45
CA VAL A 73 -2.17 0.66 3.98
C VAL A 73 -0.92 0.57 3.08
N ALA A 74 -0.77 1.46 2.09
CA ALA A 74 0.39 1.46 1.18
C ALA A 74 1.73 1.56 1.94
N ARG A 75 1.80 2.39 3.00
CA ARG A 75 2.97 2.47 3.86
C ARG A 75 3.29 1.14 4.55
N ARG A 76 2.28 0.43 5.04
CA ARG A 76 2.46 -0.90 5.65
C ARG A 76 2.93 -1.92 4.62
N VAL A 77 2.39 -1.88 3.41
CA VAL A 77 2.81 -2.76 2.29
C VAL A 77 4.28 -2.53 1.92
N VAL A 78 4.74 -1.27 1.82
CA VAL A 78 6.17 -0.98 1.58
C VAL A 78 7.04 -1.49 2.73
N ALA A 79 6.64 -1.24 3.97
CA ALA A 79 7.40 -1.71 5.13
C ALA A 79 7.50 -3.25 5.15
N GLU A 80 6.40 -3.92 4.82
CA GLU A 80 6.35 -5.38 4.74
C GLU A 80 7.20 -5.93 3.60
N HIS A 81 7.13 -5.32 2.42
CA HIS A 81 7.97 -5.66 1.27
C HIS A 81 9.45 -5.64 1.70
N TYR A 82 9.94 -4.55 2.28
CA TYR A 82 11.34 -4.49 2.72
C TYR A 82 11.68 -5.39 3.90
N ARG A 83 10.74 -5.65 4.81
CA ARG A 83 10.95 -6.60 5.91
C ARG A 83 11.18 -8.01 5.36
N ARG A 84 10.35 -8.46 4.42
CA ARG A 84 10.49 -9.77 3.77
C ARG A 84 11.79 -9.90 2.99
N HIS A 85 12.18 -8.87 2.25
CA HIS A 85 13.40 -8.91 1.44
C HIS A 85 14.68 -8.78 2.27
N ARG A 86 14.63 -8.17 3.46
CA ARG A 86 15.76 -8.16 4.42
C ARG A 86 15.92 -9.47 5.19
N HIS A 87 14.85 -10.22 5.34
CA HIS A 87 14.84 -11.53 6.00
C HIS A 87 14.80 -12.68 5.01
N ALA A 88 14.90 -12.42 3.70
CA ALA A 88 15.19 -13.47 2.74
C ALA A 88 16.53 -14.07 3.18
N PRO A 89 16.57 -15.31 3.67
CA PRO A 89 17.84 -16.01 3.80
C PRO A 89 18.43 -15.98 2.40
N ASP A 90 19.74 -15.73 2.27
CA ASP A 90 20.44 -16.37 1.16
C ASP A 90 19.97 -17.82 1.21
N PHE A 91 19.33 -18.31 0.15
CA PHE A 91 18.91 -19.71 0.10
C PHE A 91 20.18 -20.54 -0.07
N ASP A 92 20.93 -20.65 1.02
CA ASP A 92 21.52 -21.88 1.48
C ASP A 92 21.15 -22.05 2.96
N ASP A 93 20.70 -23.25 3.26
CA ASP A 93 20.41 -23.78 4.60
C ASP A 93 19.01 -23.57 5.23
N LYS A 94 18.56 -24.70 5.77
CA LYS A 94 17.23 -25.04 6.28
C LYS A 94 16.92 -24.31 7.59
N CYS A 95 15.65 -23.96 7.82
CA CYS A 95 15.04 -23.84 9.17
C CYS A 95 13.53 -23.60 8.99
N GLU A 96 12.70 -24.63 9.11
CA GLU A 96 11.89 -24.98 10.30
C GLU A 96 10.82 -23.95 10.70
N GLU A 97 9.57 -24.41 10.65
CA GLU A 97 8.33 -23.69 10.92
C GLU A 97 8.13 -23.37 12.40
N ALA A 98 7.53 -22.22 12.73
CA ALA A 98 6.58 -22.07 13.84
C ALA A 98 5.97 -20.65 13.96
N PRO A 99 4.81 -20.48 14.63
CA PRO A 99 3.78 -19.51 14.23
C PRO A 99 3.47 -18.39 15.24
N ALA A 100 2.52 -17.54 14.83
CA ALA A 100 1.54 -16.79 15.64
C ALA A 100 1.90 -15.37 16.15
N ASN A 101 1.11 -14.43 15.61
CA ASN A 101 0.20 -13.49 16.29
C ASN A 101 0.73 -12.37 17.21
N ASP A 102 -0.03 -11.27 17.14
CA ASP A 102 -0.04 -10.08 18.01
C ASP A 102 1.18 -9.15 18.03
N THR A 103 1.09 -8.01 17.33
CA THR A 103 1.68 -6.78 17.87
C THR A 103 0.87 -5.55 17.45
N SER A 104 0.24 -4.98 18.48
CA SER A 104 -0.42 -3.69 18.59
C SER A 104 0.26 -2.54 17.81
N PRO A 105 -0.51 -1.64 17.17
CA PRO A 105 0.00 -0.56 16.32
C PRO A 105 0.47 0.63 17.16
N SER A 106 1.68 0.56 17.74
CA SER A 106 2.34 1.71 18.36
C SER A 106 3.85 1.48 18.47
N ALA A 107 4.57 1.54 17.35
CA ALA A 107 6.02 1.73 17.39
C ALA A 107 6.54 2.32 16.06
N HIS A 108 6.90 3.60 16.14
CA HIS A 108 7.97 4.27 15.42
C HIS A 108 7.83 4.52 13.90
N VAL A 109 7.45 5.76 13.61
CA VAL A 109 7.74 6.49 12.38
C VAL A 109 9.17 7.04 12.45
N ALA A 110 10.07 6.49 11.63
CA ALA A 110 11.26 7.14 11.06
C ALA A 110 11.68 6.22 9.89
N ARG A 111 11.93 6.67 8.66
CA ARG A 111 12.80 7.77 8.26
C ARG A 111 12.45 8.06 6.80
N GLY A 112 12.03 9.28 6.49
CA GLY A 112 12.04 9.77 5.13
C GLY A 112 13.40 10.39 4.86
N GLN A 113 14.09 9.96 3.80
CA GLN A 113 15.05 10.82 3.12
C GLN A 113 14.88 10.68 1.60
N ARG A 114 14.84 11.86 0.97
CA ARG A 114 14.41 12.16 -0.39
C ARG A 114 15.53 11.92 -1.39
N ARG A 115 15.08 11.71 -2.63
CA ARG A 115 15.81 11.71 -3.91
C ARG A 115 16.85 12.83 -4.08
N ALA A 116 17.76 12.50 -5.00
CA ALA A 116 18.44 13.33 -6.02
C ALA A 116 19.82 13.90 -5.66
N ARG A 117 20.80 13.63 -6.53
CA ARG A 117 21.28 14.53 -7.61
C ARG A 117 22.31 13.76 -8.45
N LEU A 118 22.05 13.57 -9.73
CA LEU A 118 22.49 14.37 -10.89
C LEU A 118 23.77 13.81 -11.51
N GLU A 119 23.70 13.77 -12.82
CA GLU A 119 24.68 13.41 -13.83
C GLU A 119 26.02 14.15 -13.70
N HIS A 120 27.01 13.58 -14.38
CA HIS A 120 28.25 14.19 -14.87
C HIS A 120 29.49 14.19 -13.96
N ALA A 121 30.44 13.32 -14.32
CA ALA A 121 31.86 13.69 -14.41
C ALA A 121 32.62 12.71 -15.32
N VAL A 122 32.86 13.19 -16.54
CA VAL A 122 34.02 13.02 -17.45
C VAL A 122 34.43 11.61 -17.88
#